data_AF-C6HF36-F1
#
_entry.id   AF-C6HF36-F1
#
_cell.length_a   1.000
_cell.length_b   1.000
_cell.length_c   1.000
_cell.angle_alpha   90.00
_cell.angle_beta   90.00
_cell.angle_gamma   90.00
#
_symmetry.space_group_name_H-M   'P 1'
#
loop_
_entity.id
_entity.type
_entity.pdbx_description
1 polymer ?
#
loop_
_entity_poly.entity_id
_entity_poly.type
_entity_poly.pdbx_seq_one_letter_code
_entity_poly.pdbx_strand_id
1 'polypeptide(L)'
;MAGRDDKANSSTVICDSSADIAEMAAISPSHAAARAFISKVHADCKGIRGCPVPILCHTSGLALDAGLEIVASCDMRVASSNAWLGMSETRMGVSSVVKTALLSGLIGWGRARRMLLLGETIGAREALEWGLLEKVVEPEELDDAVAG
;
A
#
# COMPACT_ATOMS: atom_id res chain seq x y z
N MET A 1 8.46 10.61 -17.37
CA MET A 1 9.57 11.26 -16.64
C MET A 1 8.93 12.05 -15.51
N ALA A 2 8.69 11.42 -14.36
CA ALA A 2 8.24 12.13 -13.16
C ALA A 2 9.48 12.69 -12.46
N GLY A 3 9.40 13.97 -12.07
CA GLY A 3 10.49 14.74 -11.48
C GLY A 3 11.02 14.10 -10.20
N ARG A 4 12.34 14.02 -10.11
CA ARG A 4 13.07 13.65 -8.91
C ARG A 4 13.21 14.92 -8.09
N ASP A 5 12.40 15.07 -7.05
CA ASP A 5 12.61 16.11 -6.05
C ASP A 5 13.73 15.64 -5.11
N ASP A 6 14.94 16.13 -5.39
CA ASP A 6 16.23 15.81 -4.73
C ASP A 6 16.36 16.45 -3.32
N LYS A 7 15.33 16.38 -2.47
CA LYS A 7 15.37 16.92 -1.10
C LYS A 7 14.95 15.95 0.01
N ALA A 8 15.34 14.68 -0.09
CA ALA A 8 15.35 13.76 1.05
C ALA A 8 16.80 13.41 1.42
N ASN A 9 17.13 13.57 2.70
CA ASN A 9 18.41 13.15 3.29
C ASN A 9 18.73 11.70 2.89
N SER A 10 19.96 11.44 2.43
CA SER A 10 20.45 10.29 1.64
C SER A 10 20.22 8.87 2.20
N SER A 11 19.49 8.68 3.30
CA SER A 11 19.35 7.40 4.02
C SER A 11 17.98 6.74 3.93
N THR A 12 16.94 7.40 3.41
CA THR A 12 15.56 6.87 3.38
C THR A 12 14.87 7.27 2.08
N VAL A 13 14.07 6.37 1.49
CA VAL A 13 13.23 6.65 0.32
C VAL A 13 11.77 6.77 0.76
N ILE A 14 11.06 7.78 0.24
CA ILE A 14 9.64 8.02 0.51
C ILE A 14 8.81 7.38 -0.61
N CYS A 15 7.75 6.64 -0.25
CA CYS A 15 6.81 6.03 -1.17
C CYS A 15 5.37 6.47 -0.86
N ASP A 16 4.67 7.06 -1.83
CA ASP A 16 3.20 7.21 -1.76
C ASP A 16 2.53 5.96 -2.34
N SER A 17 1.44 5.51 -1.74
CA SER A 17 0.67 4.32 -2.19
C SER A 17 -0.83 4.55 -2.19
N SER A 18 -1.25 5.82 -2.24
CA SER A 18 -2.65 6.20 -2.36
C SER A 18 -3.17 5.89 -3.76
N ALA A 19 -4.31 5.21 -3.85
CA ALA A 19 -4.95 4.83 -5.10
C ALA A 19 -5.85 5.96 -5.62
N ASP A 20 -5.74 6.25 -6.91
CA ASP A 20 -6.70 7.06 -7.65
C ASP A 20 -7.78 6.16 -8.26
N ILE A 21 -9.02 6.32 -7.78
CA ILE A 21 -10.19 5.55 -8.26
C ILE A 21 -10.41 5.76 -9.77
N ALA A 22 -10.14 6.96 -10.29
CA ALA A 22 -10.31 7.26 -11.70
C ALA A 22 -9.30 6.48 -12.57
N GLU A 23 -8.07 6.31 -12.07
CA GLU A 23 -7.04 5.51 -12.73
C GLU A 23 -7.43 4.02 -12.75
N MET A 24 -7.97 3.50 -11.64
CA MET A 24 -8.42 2.11 -11.55
C MET A 24 -9.56 1.79 -12.54
N ALA A 25 -10.51 2.72 -12.73
CA ALA A 25 -11.64 2.54 -13.65
C ALA A 25 -11.22 2.49 -15.14
N ALA A 26 -10.03 3.00 -15.48
CA ALA A 26 -9.53 3.07 -16.84
C ALA A 26 -8.78 1.79 -17.30
N ILE A 27 -8.59 0.80 -16.41
CA ILE A 27 -7.83 -0.41 -16.74
C ILE A 27 -8.63 -1.29 -17.71
N SER A 28 -8.02 -1.61 -18.85
CA SER A 28 -8.59 -2.50 -19.86
C SER A 28 -8.86 -3.90 -19.28
N PRO A 29 -10.05 -4.50 -19.49
CA PRO A 29 -10.42 -5.81 -18.93
C PRO A 29 -9.81 -7.00 -19.71
N SER A 30 -8.74 -6.80 -20.48
CA SER A 30 -8.11 -7.88 -21.22
C SER A 30 -7.14 -8.70 -20.35
N HIS A 31 -7.04 -10.01 -20.62
CA HIS A 31 -6.07 -10.88 -19.94
C HIS A 31 -4.63 -10.38 -20.07
N ALA A 32 -4.26 -9.83 -21.24
CA ALA A 32 -2.93 -9.27 -21.47
C ALA A 32 -2.67 -8.04 -20.58
N ALA A 33 -3.64 -7.13 -20.47
CA ALA A 33 -3.55 -5.96 -19.59
C ALA A 33 -3.47 -6.36 -18.12
N ALA A 34 -4.33 -7.30 -17.67
CA ALA A 34 -4.29 -7.81 -16.30
C ALA A 34 -2.93 -8.45 -15.96
N ARG A 35 -2.37 -9.25 -16.87
CA ARG A 35 -1.04 -9.85 -16.67
C ARG A 35 0.06 -8.80 -16.60
N ALA A 36 0.01 -7.77 -17.45
CA ALA A 36 0.97 -6.69 -17.44
C ALA A 36 0.89 -5.90 -16.12
N PHE A 37 -0.31 -5.58 -15.65
CA PHE A 37 -0.56 -4.91 -14.38
C PHE A 37 0.01 -5.71 -13.20
N ILE A 38 -0.38 -6.99 -13.06
CA ILE A 38 0.11 -7.87 -11.98
C ILE A 38 1.65 -7.99 -12.02
N SER A 39 2.23 -8.11 -13.21
CA SER A 39 3.69 -8.20 -13.37
C SER A 39 4.39 -6.91 -12.94
N LYS A 40 3.78 -5.75 -13.22
CA LYS A 40 4.29 -4.46 -12.78
C LYS A 40 4.25 -4.32 -11.26
N VAL A 41 3.10 -4.60 -10.64
CA VAL A 41 2.95 -4.57 -9.18
C VAL A 41 3.96 -5.51 -8.50
N HIS A 42 4.18 -6.69 -9.08
CA HIS A 42 5.21 -7.61 -8.60
C HIS A 42 6.62 -7.02 -8.65
N ALA A 43 6.97 -6.39 -9.77
CA ALA A 43 8.26 -5.74 -9.94
C ALA A 43 8.45 -4.57 -8.97
N ASP A 44 7.41 -3.75 -8.79
CA ASP A 44 7.40 -2.61 -7.86
C ASP A 44 7.64 -3.10 -6.42
N CYS A 45 6.85 -4.08 -5.95
CA CYS A 45 7.01 -4.67 -4.62
C CYS A 45 8.40 -5.33 -4.44
N LYS A 46 8.92 -5.98 -5.48
CA LYS A 46 10.26 -6.59 -5.45
C LYS A 46 11.35 -5.53 -5.36
N GLY A 47 11.20 -4.43 -6.09
CA GLY A 47 12.12 -3.29 -6.06
C GLY A 47 12.16 -2.65 -4.67
N ILE A 48 10.99 -2.40 -4.08
CA ILE A 48 10.85 -1.86 -2.72
C ILE A 48 11.59 -2.75 -1.71
N ARG A 49 11.27 -4.04 -1.67
CA ARG A 49 11.90 -4.99 -0.74
C ARG A 49 13.37 -5.27 -1.03
N GLY A 50 13.87 -4.90 -2.21
CA GLY A 50 15.27 -5.02 -2.60
C GLY A 50 16.06 -3.71 -2.46
N CYS A 51 15.42 -2.64 -1.97
CA CYS A 51 16.05 -1.35 -1.81
C CYS A 51 17.17 -1.42 -0.76
N PRO A 52 18.37 -0.87 -1.03
CA PRO A 52 19.48 -0.93 -0.07
C PRO A 52 19.32 0.04 1.11
N VAL A 53 18.30 0.89 1.09
CA VAL A 53 17.97 1.86 2.14
C VAL A 53 16.51 1.68 2.57
N PRO A 54 16.16 1.99 3.84
CA PRO A 54 14.80 1.92 4.32
C PRO A 54 13.81 2.71 3.44
N ILE A 55 12.62 2.14 3.26
CA ILE A 55 11.49 2.78 2.59
C ILE A 55 10.41 3.11 3.61
N LEU A 56 10.10 4.40 3.71
CA LEU A 56 8.98 4.93 4.47
C LEU A 56 7.81 5.19 3.53
N CYS A 57 6.72 4.46 3.71
CA CYS A 57 5.49 4.67 2.99
C CYS A 57 4.59 5.67 3.72
N HIS A 58 3.97 6.59 2.98
CA HIS A 58 2.82 7.34 3.46
C HIS A 58 1.57 7.06 2.61
N THR A 59 0.39 7.19 3.23
CA THR A 59 -0.90 7.05 2.55
C THR A 59 -1.86 8.12 3.02
N SER A 60 -2.30 8.99 2.10
CA SER A 60 -3.22 10.11 2.38
C SER A 60 -4.69 9.75 2.19
N GLY A 61 -4.98 8.56 1.64
CA GLY A 61 -6.34 8.15 1.31
C GLY A 61 -6.50 6.64 1.21
N LEU A 62 -6.96 6.16 0.06
CA LEU A 62 -7.26 4.75 -0.13
C LEU A 62 -5.99 3.96 -0.49
N ALA A 63 -5.60 2.97 0.31
CA ALA A 63 -4.63 1.95 -0.07
C ALA A 63 -5.36 0.62 -0.18
N LEU A 64 -5.94 0.38 -1.35
CA LEU A 64 -6.66 -0.86 -1.64
C LEU A 64 -5.80 -1.77 -2.49
N ASP A 65 -6.00 -3.08 -2.35
CA ASP A 65 -5.64 -4.04 -3.38
C ASP A 65 -4.12 -4.03 -3.65
N ALA A 66 -3.69 -3.83 -4.90
CA ALA A 66 -2.28 -3.65 -5.24
C ALA A 66 -1.60 -2.51 -4.46
N GLY A 67 -2.32 -1.44 -4.13
CA GLY A 67 -1.80 -0.35 -3.30
C GLY A 67 -1.47 -0.81 -1.88
N LEU A 68 -2.32 -1.64 -1.27
CA LEU A 68 -2.02 -2.24 0.04
C LEU A 68 -0.83 -3.20 -0.02
N GLU A 69 -0.64 -3.92 -1.13
CA GLU A 69 0.53 -4.77 -1.32
C GLU A 69 1.85 -3.97 -1.40
N ILE A 70 1.81 -2.77 -2.00
CA ILE A 70 2.93 -1.84 -2.02
C ILE A 70 3.20 -1.30 -0.61
N VAL A 71 2.16 -0.84 0.11
CA VAL A 71 2.25 -0.41 1.53
C VAL A 71 2.90 -1.51 2.38
N ALA A 72 2.41 -2.74 2.27
CA ALA A 72 2.92 -3.90 3.02
C ALA A 72 4.34 -4.31 2.63
N SER A 73 4.83 -3.88 1.46
CA SER A 73 6.18 -4.17 0.99
C SER A 73 7.23 -3.20 1.54
N CYS A 74 6.81 -2.02 2.01
CA CYS A 74 7.68 -1.00 2.60
C CYS A 74 8.12 -1.39 4.02
N ASP A 75 9.17 -0.74 4.54
CA ASP A 75 9.70 -1.05 5.87
C ASP A 75 8.81 -0.43 6.96
N MET A 76 8.46 0.84 6.80
CA MET A 76 7.62 1.61 7.72
C MET A 76 6.47 2.28 6.98
N ARG A 77 5.34 2.48 7.66
CA ARG A 77 4.08 2.96 7.10
C ARG A 77 3.45 4.01 8.02
N VAL A 78 3.18 5.17 7.44
CA VAL A 78 2.43 6.27 8.06
C VAL A 78 1.17 6.50 7.24
N ALA A 79 0.06 6.83 7.88
CA ALA A 79 -1.14 7.20 7.13
C ALA A 79 -1.84 8.42 7.72
N SER A 80 -2.62 9.09 6.89
CA SER A 80 -3.57 10.08 7.36
C SER A 80 -4.70 9.41 8.16
N SER A 81 -5.29 10.12 9.11
CA SER A 81 -6.44 9.71 9.92
C SER A 81 -7.67 9.31 9.08
N ASN A 82 -7.77 9.83 7.85
CA ASN A 82 -8.85 9.53 6.90
C ASN A 82 -8.56 8.33 5.97
N ALA A 83 -7.39 7.69 6.10
CA ALA A 83 -6.97 6.63 5.20
C ALA A 83 -7.76 5.32 5.42
N TRP A 84 -7.96 4.57 4.34
CA TRP A 84 -8.60 3.25 4.35
C TRP A 84 -7.72 2.23 3.64
N LEU A 85 -7.56 1.06 4.27
CA LEU A 85 -6.68 0.00 3.81
C LEU A 85 -7.46 -1.31 3.69
N GLY A 86 -7.35 -2.01 2.55
CA GLY A 86 -8.19 -3.19 2.32
C GLY A 86 -7.81 -4.03 1.10
N MET A 87 -8.35 -5.25 1.03
CA MET A 87 -8.20 -6.17 -0.11
C MET A 87 -9.57 -6.46 -0.74
N SER A 88 -10.13 -5.46 -1.40
CA SER A 88 -11.52 -5.43 -1.83
C SER A 88 -11.80 -6.27 -3.08
N GLU A 89 -10.77 -6.69 -3.84
CA GLU A 89 -10.96 -7.42 -5.11
C GLU A 89 -11.64 -8.78 -4.92
N THR A 90 -11.53 -9.34 -3.72
CA THR A 90 -12.16 -10.62 -3.36
C THR A 90 -13.68 -10.54 -3.42
N ARG A 91 -14.26 -9.34 -3.24
CA ARG A 91 -15.69 -9.08 -3.47
C ARG A 91 -16.08 -9.12 -4.94
N MET A 92 -15.12 -8.93 -5.84
CA MET A 92 -15.29 -9.05 -7.28
C MET A 92 -14.93 -10.44 -7.81
N GLY A 93 -14.69 -11.41 -6.92
CA GLY A 93 -14.29 -12.77 -7.29
C GLY A 93 -12.84 -12.89 -7.76
N VAL A 94 -12.01 -11.87 -7.51
CA VAL A 94 -10.59 -11.86 -7.84
C VAL A 94 -9.79 -12.03 -6.56
N SER A 95 -8.91 -13.02 -6.51
CA SER A 95 -7.94 -13.13 -5.41
C SER A 95 -6.72 -12.30 -5.74
N SER A 96 -6.16 -11.63 -4.74
CA SER A 96 -4.89 -10.93 -4.91
C SER A 96 -3.71 -11.90 -4.80
N VAL A 97 -2.72 -11.70 -5.68
CA VAL A 97 -1.74 -12.73 -6.06
C VAL A 97 -0.29 -12.31 -5.91
N VAL A 98 0.02 -11.07 -5.51
CA VAL A 98 1.40 -10.56 -5.64
C VAL A 98 2.19 -10.68 -4.36
N LYS A 99 1.72 -10.04 -3.29
CA LYS A 99 2.38 -9.94 -1.97
C LYS A 99 1.42 -9.97 -0.79
N THR A 100 0.16 -10.37 -0.98
CA THR A 100 -0.81 -10.63 0.11
C THR A 100 -0.28 -11.46 1.28
N ALA A 101 0.65 -12.39 1.04
CA ALA A 101 1.28 -13.20 2.08
C ALA A 101 1.99 -12.35 3.16
N LEU A 102 2.46 -11.15 2.81
CA LEU A 102 3.11 -10.22 3.75
C LEU A 102 2.19 -9.77 4.88
N LEU A 103 0.88 -9.65 4.61
CA LEU A 103 -0.09 -9.19 5.60
C LEU A 103 -0.10 -10.10 6.84
N SER A 104 0.04 -11.41 6.66
CA SER A 104 0.06 -12.34 7.79
C SER A 104 1.24 -12.10 8.75
N GLY A 105 2.37 -11.60 8.24
CA GLY A 105 3.52 -11.22 9.05
C GLY A 105 3.37 -9.88 9.77
N LEU A 106 2.56 -8.96 9.21
CA LEU A 106 2.32 -7.63 9.79
C LEU A 106 1.18 -7.65 10.82
N ILE A 107 0.03 -8.20 10.45
CA ILE A 107 -1.20 -8.16 11.25
C ILE A 107 -1.64 -9.52 11.79
N GLY A 108 -0.87 -10.59 11.55
CA GLY A 108 -1.22 -11.94 11.96
C GLY A 108 -2.29 -12.60 11.07
N TRP A 109 -2.38 -13.92 11.15
CA TRP A 109 -3.23 -14.74 10.25
C TRP A 109 -4.72 -14.43 10.34
N GLY A 110 -5.26 -14.20 11.54
CA GLY A 110 -6.70 -13.98 11.73
C GLY A 110 -7.19 -12.73 11.00
N ARG A 111 -6.49 -11.61 11.20
CA ARG A 111 -6.80 -10.32 10.59
C ARG A 111 -6.49 -10.32 9.09
N ALA A 112 -5.35 -10.90 8.68
CA ALA A 112 -5.02 -11.06 7.26
C ALA A 112 -6.10 -11.86 6.51
N ARG A 113 -6.64 -12.93 7.10
CA ARG A 113 -7.74 -13.69 6.48
C ARG A 113 -9.03 -12.88 6.37
N ARG A 114 -9.35 -12.01 7.32
CA ARG A 114 -10.50 -11.12 7.21
C ARG A 114 -10.39 -10.21 5.99
N MET A 115 -9.24 -9.57 5.81
CA MET A 115 -8.98 -8.74 4.63
C MET A 115 -9.00 -9.58 3.35
N LEU A 116 -8.25 -10.69 3.30
CA LEU A 116 -8.04 -11.48 2.09
C LEU A 116 -9.19 -12.40 1.69
N LEU A 117 -10.05 -12.82 2.61
CA LEU A 117 -11.14 -13.76 2.31
C LEU A 117 -12.51 -13.10 2.35
N LEU A 118 -12.70 -12.06 3.18
CA LEU A 118 -13.97 -11.34 3.31
C LEU A 118 -13.95 -9.98 2.60
N GLY A 119 -12.81 -9.63 2.02
CA GLY A 119 -12.57 -8.37 1.34
C GLY A 119 -12.56 -7.16 2.26
N GLU A 120 -12.29 -7.34 3.54
CA GLU A 120 -12.46 -6.27 4.53
C GLU A 120 -11.52 -5.08 4.28
N THR A 121 -12.07 -3.89 4.48
CA THR A 121 -11.36 -2.61 4.46
C THR A 121 -11.46 -2.01 5.85
N ILE A 122 -10.34 -1.57 6.39
CA ILE A 122 -10.22 -1.00 7.74
C ILE A 122 -9.74 0.46 7.65
N GLY A 123 -10.11 1.27 8.64
CA GLY A 123 -9.62 2.64 8.75
C GLY A 123 -8.23 2.73 9.38
N ALA A 124 -7.59 3.89 9.24
CA ALA A 124 -6.24 4.15 9.76
C ALA A 124 -6.04 3.79 11.25
N ARG A 125 -7.01 4.14 12.11
CA ARG A 125 -6.93 3.82 13.55
C ARG A 125 -6.89 2.31 13.81
N GLU A 126 -7.74 1.54 13.13
CA GLU A 126 -7.77 0.08 13.28
C GLU A 126 -6.49 -0.54 12.70
N ALA A 127 -6.00 -0.02 11.57
CA ALA A 127 -4.73 -0.44 10.99
C ALA A 127 -3.53 -0.19 11.93
N LEU A 128 -3.51 0.93 12.66
CA LEU A 128 -2.54 1.20 13.72
C LEU A 128 -2.65 0.18 14.86
N GLU A 129 -3.86 -0.07 15.36
CA GLU A 129 -4.10 -1.07 16.42
C GLU A 129 -3.71 -2.50 16.00
N TRP A 130 -3.80 -2.79 14.70
CA TRP A 130 -3.45 -4.09 14.15
C TRP A 130 -1.95 -4.29 13.94
N GLY A 131 -1.16 -3.20 13.99
CA GLY A 131 0.27 -3.21 13.65
C GLY A 131 0.54 -3.13 12.15
N LEU A 132 -0.47 -2.76 11.33
CA LEU A 132 -0.28 -2.51 9.90
C LEU A 132 0.39 -1.15 9.65
N LEU A 133 0.10 -0.15 10.50
CA LEU A 133 0.71 1.18 10.45
C LEU A 133 1.53 1.42 11.70
N GLU A 134 2.63 2.15 11.57
CA GLU A 134 3.45 2.60 12.71
C GLU A 134 2.97 3.95 13.26
N LYS A 135 2.39 4.79 12.42
CA LYS A 135 1.91 6.12 12.81
C LYS A 135 0.67 6.52 12.01
N VAL A 136 -0.24 7.21 12.68
CA VAL A 136 -1.37 7.90 12.05
C VAL A 136 -1.30 9.37 12.45
N VAL A 137 -1.50 10.27 11.49
CA VAL A 137 -1.46 11.73 11.66
C VAL A 137 -2.64 12.39 10.99
N GLU A 138 -2.93 13.65 11.30
CA GLU A 138 -3.95 14.38 10.55
C GLU A 138 -3.48 14.62 9.09
N PRO A 139 -4.41 14.74 8.11
CA PRO A 139 -4.05 14.89 6.69
C PRO A 139 -3.03 16.00 6.43
N GLU A 140 -3.14 17.11 7.14
CA GLU A 140 -2.28 18.29 6.99
C GLU A 140 -0.85 18.07 7.52
N GLU A 141 -0.66 17.06 8.38
CA GLU A 141 0.62 16.74 9.00
C GLU A 141 1.35 15.58 8.28
N LEU A 142 0.77 15.02 7.22
CA LEU A 142 1.30 13.81 6.60
C LEU A 142 2.66 14.02 5.94
N ASP A 143 2.82 15.10 5.19
CA ASP A 143 4.09 15.42 4.52
C ASP A 143 5.18 15.73 5.55
N ASP A 144 4.85 16.49 6.59
CA ASP A 144 5.76 16.79 7.70
C ASP A 144 6.17 15.53 8.46
N ALA A 145 5.27 14.55 8.58
CA ALA A 145 5.55 13.29 9.25
C ALA A 145 6.56 12.40 8.51
N VAL A 146 6.81 12.65 7.22
CA VAL A 146 7.76 11.87 6.40
C VAL A 146 8.96 12.68 5.89
N ALA A 147 8.94 14.01 6.01
CA ALA A 147 9.96 14.90 5.46
C ALA A 147 11.35 14.79 6.13
N GLY A 148 11.43 14.41 7.41
CA GLY A 148 12.69 14.22 8.14
C GLY A 148 13.38 15.52 8.54
#